data_AF-A0A967AR76-F1
#
_entry.id   AF-A0A967AR76-F1
#
_cell.length_a   1.000
_cell.length_b   1.000
_cell.length_c   1.000
_cell.angle_alpha   90.00
_cell.angle_beta   90.00
_cell.angle_gamma   90.00
#
_symmetry.space_group_name_H-M   'P 1'
#
loop_
_entity.id
_entity.type
_entity.pdbx_description
1 polymer ?
#
loop_
_entity_poly.entity_id
_entity_poly.type
_entity_poly.pdbx_seq_one_letter_code
_entity_poly.pdbx_strand_id
1 'polypeptide(L)' 'MAQALEAEWRGRHQRGIDSRLRLARFPWIKTLDQFDFEFQTSLDRKVVRELAGVSFVERTENVVLLGPPDPAT' A
#
# COMPACT_ATOMS: atom_id res chain seq x y z
N MET A 1 29.37 11.75 7.37
CA MET A 1 29.23 10.27 7.39
C MET A 1 27.77 9.84 7.38
N ALA A 2 26.91 10.34 8.26
CA ALA A 2 25.48 10.00 8.29
C ALA A 2 24.73 10.24 6.94
N GLN A 3 25.00 11.38 6.27
CA GLN A 3 24.32 11.73 5.01
C GLN A 3 24.60 10.74 3.85
N ALA A 4 25.83 10.23 3.74
CA ALA A 4 26.19 9.29 2.67
C ALA A 4 25.56 7.92 2.90
N LEU A 5 25.53 7.45 4.15
CA LEU A 5 24.86 6.21 4.54
C LEU A 5 23.35 6.30 4.31
N GLU A 6 22.73 7.42 4.67
CA GLU A 6 21.31 7.66 4.45
C GLU A 6 20.96 7.68 2.96
N ALA A 7 21.77 8.34 2.13
CA ALA A 7 21.60 8.33 0.67
C ALA A 7 21.70 6.92 0.08
N GLU A 8 22.67 6.12 0.53
CA GLU A 8 22.83 4.73 0.09
C GLU A 8 21.63 3.86 0.53
N TRP A 9 21.19 4.01 1.78
CA TRP A 9 20.03 3.29 2.32
C TRP A 9 18.77 3.61 1.51
N ARG A 10 18.48 4.89 1.26
CA ARG A 10 17.33 5.31 0.43
C ARG A 10 17.43 4.71 -0.97
N GLY A 11 18.62 4.73 -1.58
CA GLY A 11 18.84 4.14 -2.90
C GLY A 11 18.59 2.63 -2.93
N ARG A 12 19.07 1.88 -1.94
CA ARG A 12 18.80 0.44 -1.81
C ARG A 12 17.31 0.16 -1.57
N HIS A 13 16.69 0.95 -0.69
CA HIS A 13 15.27 0.82 -0.36
C HIS A 13 14.40 1.02 -1.59
N GLN A 14 14.61 2.11 -2.35
CA GLN A 14 13.86 2.41 -3.56
C GLN A 14 14.02 1.31 -4.61
N ARG A 15 15.25 0.86 -4.90
CA ARG A 15 15.49 -0.26 -5.84
C ARG A 15 14.75 -1.53 -5.43
N GLY A 16 14.66 -1.80 -4.13
CA GLY A 16 13.89 -2.91 -3.60
C GLY A 16 12.38 -2.76 -3.85
N ILE A 17 11.82 -1.56 -3.69
CA ILE A 17 10.41 -1.29 -4.02
C ILE A 17 10.17 -1.52 -5.51
N ASP A 18 10.99 -0.90 -6.37
CA ASP A 18 10.83 -0.97 -7.82
C ASP A 18 10.91 -2.42 -8.34
N SER A 19 11.84 -3.21 -7.77
CA SER A 19 11.97 -4.63 -8.10
C SER A 19 10.72 -5.44 -7.74
N ARG A 20 10.15 -5.22 -6.54
CA ARG A 20 8.92 -5.91 -6.11
C ARG A 20 7.73 -5.52 -6.97
N LEU A 21 7.58 -4.23 -7.28
CA LEU A 21 6.51 -3.75 -8.17
C LEU A 21 6.62 -4.37 -9.57
N ARG A 22 7.83 -4.46 -10.12
CA ARG A 22 8.07 -5.09 -11.42
C ARG A 22 7.74 -6.59 -11.42
N LEU A 23 8.08 -7.29 -10.33
CA LEU A 23 7.81 -8.73 -10.18
C LEU A 23 6.32 -9.03 -9.99
N ALA A 24 5.55 -8.11 -9.41
CA ALA A 24 4.11 -8.29 -9.19
C ALA A 24 3.29 -8.29 -10.50
N ARG A 25 3.87 -7.83 -11.62
CA ARG A 25 3.23 -7.79 -12.95
C ARG A 25 1.86 -7.13 -12.97
N PHE A 26 1.65 -6.14 -12.09
CA PHE A 26 0.42 -5.37 -12.11
C PHE A 26 0.31 -4.62 -13.45
N PRO A 27 -0.88 -4.62 -14.09
CA PRO A 27 -1.08 -3.96 -15.38
C PRO A 27 -0.93 -2.42 -15.28
N TRP A 28 -1.09 -1.86 -14.08
CA TRP A 28 -0.83 -0.47 -13.76
C TRP A 28 -0.55 -0.34 -12.24
N ILE A 29 0.14 0.74 -11.85
CA ILE A 29 0.38 1.05 -10.44
C ILE A 29 -0.86 1.75 -9.87
N LYS A 30 -1.57 1.09 -8.96
CA LYS A 30 -2.65 1.73 -8.17
C LYS A 30 -2.12 2.21 -6.83
N THR A 31 -2.32 3.49 -6.53
CA THR A 31 -2.09 4.05 -5.19
C THR A 31 -3.42 4.26 -4.47
N LEU A 32 -3.39 4.38 -3.14
CA LEU A 32 -4.60 4.67 -2.36
C LEU A 32 -5.21 6.04 -2.70
N ASP A 33 -4.40 7.01 -3.12
CA ASP A 33 -4.88 8.33 -3.55
C ASP A 33 -5.71 8.28 -4.83
N GLN A 34 -5.56 7.23 -5.65
CA GLN A 34 -6.34 7.00 -6.85
C GLN A 34 -7.67 6.28 -6.57
N PHE A 35 -7.96 5.92 -5.31
CA PHE A 35 -9.17 5.19 -4.97
C PHE A 35 -10.39 6.10 -4.96
N ASP A 36 -11.39 5.75 -5.77
CA ASP A 36 -12.67 6.46 -5.81
C ASP A 36 -13.62 5.95 -4.70
N PHE A 37 -13.65 6.68 -3.60
CA PHE A 37 -14.57 6.43 -2.49
C PHE A 37 -16.01 6.90 -2.78
N GLU A 38 -16.23 7.73 -3.80
CA GLU A 38 -17.60 8.09 -4.21
C GLU A 38 -18.24 6.93 -4.96
N PHE A 39 -17.45 6.16 -5.70
CA PHE A 39 -17.88 4.89 -6.29
C PHE A 39 -18.18 3.82 -5.23
N GLN A 40 -17.34 3.69 -4.20
CA GLN A 40 -17.52 2.73 -3.12
C GLN A 40 -17.89 3.42 -1.79
N THR A 41 -19.17 3.78 -1.68
CA THR A 41 -19.69 4.57 -0.54
C THR A 41 -19.80 3.80 0.78
N SER A 42 -19.74 2.46 0.75
CA SER A 42 -19.82 1.65 1.97
C SER A 42 -18.54 1.62 2.80
N LEU A 43 -17.42 2.10 2.24
CA LEU A 43 -16.14 2.12 2.92
C LEU A 43 -15.92 3.44 3.67
N ASP A 44 -15.58 3.33 4.96
CA ASP A 44 -15.17 4.49 5.75
C ASP A 44 -13.73 4.90 5.38
N ARG A 45 -13.60 6.08 4.76
CA ARG A 45 -12.32 6.73 4.41
C ARG A 45 -11.35 6.81 5.58
N LYS A 46 -11.83 7.07 6.80
CA LYS A 46 -10.99 7.20 7.99
C LYS A 46 -10.35 5.86 8.35
N VAL A 47 -11.14 4.78 8.33
CA VAL A 47 -10.65 3.43 8.59
C VAL A 47 -9.62 3.02 7.55
N VAL A 48 -9.89 3.24 6.26
CA VAL A 48 -8.93 2.92 5.19
C VAL A 48 -7.61 3.67 5.38
N ARG A 49 -7.64 4.96 5.75
CA ARG A 49 -6.42 5.74 6.01
C ARG A 49 -5.67 5.27 7.26
N GLU A 50 -6.36 4.85 8.31
CA GLU A 50 -5.73 4.28 9.50
C GLU A 50 -4.98 2.98 9.15
N LEU A 51 -5.65 2.08 8.41
CA LEU A 51 -5.06 0.83 7.95
C LEU A 51 -3.88 1.07 6.99
N ALA A 52 -3.95 2.09 6.14
CA ALA A 52 -2.85 2.49 5.26
C ALA A 52 -1.58 2.88 6.04
N GLY A 53 -1.74 3.38 7.26
CA GLY A 53 -0.64 3.69 8.17
C GLY A 53 0.01 2.47 8.84
N VAL A 54 -0.48 1.25 8.56
CA VAL A 54 0.05 -0.04 9.06
C VAL A 54 0.22 -0.18 10.58
N SER A 55 -0.42 0.71 11.34
CA SER A 55 -0.32 0.76 12.81
C SER A 55 -0.83 -0.51 13.51
N PHE A 56 -1.72 -1.27 12.85
CA PHE A 56 -2.20 -2.56 13.33
C PHE A 56 -1.08 -3.62 13.44
N VAL A 57 0.02 -3.48 12.68
CA VAL A 57 1.18 -4.38 12.75
C VAL A 57 1.89 -4.23 14.10
N GLU A 58 2.11 -2.99 14.54
CA GLU A 58 2.74 -2.71 15.84
C GLU A 58 1.85 -3.16 17.01
N ARG A 59 0.52 -3.08 16.82
CA ARG A 59 -0.47 -3.53 17.81
C ARG A 59 -0.72 -5.04 17.80
N THR A 60 -0.09 -5.80 16.90
CA THR A 60 -0.34 -7.25 16.71
C THR A 60 -1.82 -7.57 16.46
N GLU A 61 -2.51 -6.69 15.73
CA GLU A 61 -3.92 -6.84 15.38
C GLU A 61 -4.08 -7.51 14.01
N ASN A 62 -5.10 -8.35 13.89
CA ASN A 62 -5.43 -9.00 12.63
C ASN A 62 -6.38 -8.12 11.80
N VAL A 63 -6.04 -7.90 10.53
CA VAL A 63 -6.88 -7.18 9.57
C VAL A 63 -7.32 -8.16 8.49
N VAL A 64 -8.63 -8.22 8.25
CA VAL A 64 -9.22 -9.05 7.19
C VAL A 64 -9.93 -8.13 6.20
N LEU A 65 -9.53 -8.20 4.92
CA LEU A 65 -10.16 -7.47 3.84
C LEU A 65 -11.18 -8.37 3.17
N LEU A 66 -12.47 -8.02 3.27
CA LEU A 66 -13.58 -8.77 2.70
C LEU A 66 -14.27 -7.91 1.64
N GLY A 67 -14.54 -8.51 0.49
CA GLY A 67 -15.34 -7.93 -0.56
C GLY A 67 -15.90 -9.03 -1.46
N PRO A 68 -17.01 -8.79 -2.17
CA PRO A 68 -17.45 -9.70 -3.21
C PRO A 68 -16.32 -9.85 -4.25
N PRO A 69 -16.16 -11.05 -4.85
CA PRO A 69 -15.24 -11.21 -5.97
C PRO A 69 -15.59 -10.21 -7.08
N ASP A 70 -14.56 -9.69 -7.74
CA ASP A 70 -14.72 -8.78 -8.87
C ASP A 70 -15.54 -9.49 -9.97
N PRO A 71 -16.65 -8.90 -10.47
CA PRO A 71 -17.39 -9.47 -11.60
C PRO A 71 -16.58 -9.59 -12.89
N ALA A 72 -15.42 -8.93 -12.99
CA ALA A 72 -14.58 -8.86 -14.19
C ALA A 72 -13.34 -9.79 -14.16
N THR A 73 -13.32 -10.83 -13.33
CA THR A 73 -12.43 -11.99 -13.52
C THR A 73 -13.11 -13.06 -14.37
#